data_AF-A0A7S0BBR7-F1
#
_entry.id   AF-A0A7S0BBR7-F1
#
_cell.length_a   1.000
_cell.length_b   1.000
_cell.length_c   1.000
_cell.angle_alpha   90.00
_cell.angle_beta   90.00
_cell.angle_gamma   90.00
#
_symmetry.space_group_name_H-M   'P 1'
#
loop_
_entity.id
_entity.type
_entity.pdbx_description
1 polymer ?
#
loop_
_entity_poly.entity_id
_entity_poly.type
_entity_poly.pdbx_seq_one_letter_code
_entity_poly.pdbx_strand_id
1 'polypeptide(L)'
;DYEMEIGCFCSGAGTPNPNDYVCLTHNNLQIDNAFFWRDNTNELEVGMLDWGALCCGPLVCAIQGGCISGSQVEVYIEHRDAFIRAAVDSYEANGGPKLDVDRMRIMCNLQVALWACGDIRNVTSVLKDTKAAEWATITDWMDERLMKRFYVRAHCTQFKHSLQLWQKLDIYGEFKKWLAGLGLPETKG
;
A
#
# COMPACT_ATOMS: atom_id res chain seq x y z
N ASP A 1 19.18 -9.91 -3.45
CA ASP A 1 18.08 -10.13 -2.49
C ASP A 1 16.94 -9.26 -2.99
N TYR A 2 15.86 -9.86 -3.47
CA TYR A 2 14.83 -9.13 -4.20
C TYR A 2 14.11 -8.08 -3.35
N GLU A 3 14.02 -8.28 -2.03
CA GLU A 3 13.45 -7.28 -1.13
C GLU A 3 14.31 -5.99 -1.14
N MET A 4 15.63 -6.15 -1.05
CA MET A 4 16.57 -5.03 -1.14
C MET A 4 16.54 -4.35 -2.51
N GLU A 5 16.50 -5.12 -3.59
CA GLU A 5 16.45 -4.58 -4.97
C GLU A 5 15.17 -3.79 -5.23
N ILE A 6 14.01 -4.30 -4.77
CA ILE A 6 12.75 -3.58 -4.79
C ILE A 6 12.86 -2.31 -3.95
N GLY A 7 13.43 -2.38 -2.75
CA GLY A 7 13.65 -1.23 -1.89
C GLY A 7 14.46 -0.13 -2.58
N CYS A 8 15.59 -0.47 -3.19
CA CYS A 8 16.41 0.47 -3.96
C CYS A 8 15.64 1.07 -5.13
N PHE A 9 14.87 0.26 -5.88
CA PHE A 9 14.02 0.76 -6.95
C PHE A 9 12.97 1.74 -6.43
N CYS A 10 12.27 1.41 -5.35
CA CYS A 10 11.27 2.27 -4.72
C CYS A 10 11.87 3.57 -4.15
N SER A 11 13.15 3.59 -3.78
CA SER A 11 13.84 4.82 -3.36
C SER A 11 14.24 5.74 -4.51
N GLY A 12 14.43 5.21 -5.72
CA GLY A 12 14.84 6.01 -6.89
C GLY A 12 15.98 5.40 -7.72
N ALA A 13 16.42 4.17 -7.47
CA ALA A 13 17.47 3.57 -8.31
C ALA A 13 17.08 3.58 -9.80
N GLY A 14 17.99 4.11 -10.64
CA GLY A 14 17.75 4.34 -12.07
C GLY A 14 17.22 5.75 -12.42
N THR A 15 17.10 6.67 -11.47
CA THR A 15 16.88 8.10 -11.70
C THR A 15 18.18 8.90 -11.47
N PRO A 16 18.23 10.21 -11.80
CA PRO A 16 19.43 11.03 -11.58
C PRO A 16 19.92 11.07 -10.13
N ASN A 17 19.02 10.94 -9.15
CA ASN A 17 19.38 10.78 -7.75
C ASN A 17 18.68 9.53 -7.15
N PRO A 18 19.44 8.58 -6.55
CA PRO A 18 18.89 7.32 -6.05
C PRO A 18 17.87 7.45 -4.90
N ASN A 19 17.62 8.67 -4.41
CA ASN A 19 16.65 9.00 -3.38
C ASN A 19 15.51 9.91 -3.88
N ASP A 20 15.31 10.06 -5.20
CA ASP A 20 14.27 10.92 -5.78
C ASP A 20 12.83 10.57 -5.32
N TYR A 21 12.63 9.37 -4.78
CA TYR A 21 11.35 8.89 -4.27
C TYR A 21 11.33 8.72 -2.75
N VAL A 22 12.34 9.23 -2.03
CA VAL A 22 12.42 9.15 -0.57
C VAL A 22 11.94 10.45 0.06
N CYS A 23 11.01 10.36 1.01
CA CYS A 23 10.53 11.52 1.77
C CYS A 23 10.20 11.14 3.22
N LEU A 24 9.81 12.13 4.03
CA LEU A 24 9.15 11.86 5.30
C LEU A 24 7.75 11.29 5.00
N THR A 25 7.44 10.12 5.55
CA THR A 25 6.26 9.30 5.19
C THR A 25 5.41 8.96 6.41
N HIS A 26 4.10 9.03 6.24
CA HIS A 26 3.12 8.55 7.20
C HIS A 26 2.61 7.16 6.78
N ASN A 27 3.25 6.10 7.27
CA ASN A 27 2.98 4.73 6.77
C ASN A 27 1.75 4.05 7.40
N ASN A 28 0.91 4.82 8.10
CA ASN A 28 -0.35 4.35 8.68
C ASN A 28 -1.52 5.30 8.37
N LEU A 29 -1.50 6.03 7.24
CA LEU A 29 -2.48 7.09 6.94
C LEU A 29 -3.79 6.57 6.31
N GLN A 30 -4.40 5.57 6.95
CA GLN A 30 -5.71 5.06 6.56
C GLN A 30 -6.81 6.05 7.00
N ILE A 31 -8.03 5.92 6.49
CA ILE A 31 -9.12 6.89 6.74
C ILE A 31 -9.47 7.02 8.23
N ASP A 32 -9.25 5.99 9.02
CA ASP A 32 -9.43 5.97 10.47
C ASP A 32 -8.29 6.67 11.24
N ASN A 33 -7.18 6.97 10.58
CA ASN A 33 -6.08 7.82 11.07
C ASN A 33 -6.09 9.21 10.44
N ALA A 34 -7.23 9.65 9.93
CA ALA A 34 -7.46 11.00 9.46
C ALA A 34 -8.68 11.62 10.15
N PHE A 35 -8.67 12.94 10.30
CA PHE A 35 -9.85 13.70 10.69
C PHE A 35 -10.16 14.75 9.64
N PHE A 36 -11.45 14.99 9.43
CA PHE A 36 -11.94 15.84 8.36
C PHE A 36 -12.80 16.95 8.93
N TRP A 37 -12.65 18.16 8.41
CA TRP A 37 -13.51 19.30 8.75
C TRP A 37 -13.81 20.10 7.49
N ARG A 38 -14.73 21.07 7.60
CA ARG A 38 -14.92 22.07 6.56
C ARG A 38 -14.38 23.40 7.05
N ASP A 39 -13.65 24.09 6.18
CA ASP A 39 -13.13 25.41 6.48
C ASP A 39 -14.23 26.49 6.37
N ASN A 40 -13.84 27.77 6.47
CA ASN A 40 -14.76 28.90 6.34
C ASN A 40 -15.32 29.08 4.92
N THR A 41 -14.72 28.46 3.90
CA THR A 41 -15.16 28.49 2.50
C THR A 41 -15.97 27.24 2.12
N ASN A 42 -16.23 26.35 3.08
CA ASN A 42 -16.94 25.07 2.91
C ASN A 42 -16.14 24.01 2.11
N GLU A 43 -14.83 24.21 1.94
CA GLU A 43 -13.91 23.23 1.38
C GLU A 43 -13.62 22.11 2.40
N LEU A 44 -13.42 20.88 1.91
CA LEU A 44 -13.11 19.73 2.76
C LEU A 44 -11.62 19.74 3.09
N GLU A 45 -11.31 19.85 4.36
CA GLU A 45 -9.95 19.81 4.88
C GLU A 45 -9.67 18.46 5.55
N VAL A 46 -8.39 18.10 5.60
CA VAL A 46 -7.92 16.84 6.20
C VAL A 46 -6.73 17.08 7.11
N GLY A 47 -6.74 16.37 8.24
CA GLY A 47 -5.65 16.32 9.20
C GLY A 47 -5.31 14.88 9.52
N MET A 48 -4.07 14.66 9.97
CA MET A 48 -3.51 13.32 10.17
C MET A 48 -3.32 13.02 11.65
N LEU A 49 -3.66 11.80 12.05
CA LEU A 49 -3.47 11.26 13.40
C LEU A 49 -2.48 10.10 13.36
N ASP A 50 -2.08 9.62 14.55
CA ASP A 50 -1.31 8.39 14.72
C ASP A 50 0.03 8.35 13.95
N TRP A 51 0.89 9.30 14.29
CA TRP A 51 2.25 9.44 13.76
C TRP A 51 3.24 8.37 14.26
N GLY A 52 2.78 7.29 14.90
CA GLY A 52 3.64 6.24 15.46
C GLY A 52 4.46 5.48 14.41
N ALA A 53 4.01 5.49 13.15
CA ALA A 53 4.68 4.88 12.01
C ALA A 53 5.39 5.89 11.09
N LEU A 54 5.68 7.10 11.60
CA LEU A 54 6.42 8.12 10.86
C LEU A 54 7.87 7.68 10.61
N CYS A 55 8.31 7.70 9.36
CA CYS A 55 9.73 7.50 9.03
C CYS A 55 10.14 8.19 7.72
N CYS A 56 11.44 8.29 7.47
CA CYS A 56 11.95 8.61 6.13
C CYS A 56 12.03 7.33 5.31
N GLY A 57 11.41 7.30 4.14
CA GLY A 57 11.38 6.12 3.29
C GLY A 57 10.75 6.36 1.92
N PRO A 58 10.65 5.33 1.08
CA PRO A 58 9.99 5.42 -0.22
C PRO A 58 8.56 5.95 -0.10
N LEU A 59 8.22 6.97 -0.88
CA LEU A 59 6.89 7.60 -0.89
C LEU A 59 5.78 6.59 -1.20
N VAL A 60 6.07 5.58 -2.02
CA VAL A 60 5.11 4.50 -2.34
C VAL A 60 4.62 3.78 -1.08
N CYS A 61 5.43 3.67 -0.02
CA CYS A 61 5.01 3.05 1.23
C CYS A 61 3.85 3.83 1.89
N ALA A 62 3.91 5.17 1.87
CA ALA A 62 2.81 6.01 2.37
C ALA A 62 1.58 5.95 1.46
N ILE A 63 1.76 6.00 0.14
CA ILE A 63 0.65 6.02 -0.83
C ILE A 63 -0.06 4.66 -0.88
N GLN A 64 0.67 3.62 -1.30
CA GLN A 64 0.11 2.28 -1.42
C GLN A 64 -0.27 1.73 -0.05
N GLY A 65 0.58 1.99 0.95
CA GLY A 65 0.49 1.32 2.22
C GLY A 65 -0.18 2.08 3.36
N GLY A 66 0.03 3.39 3.44
CA GLY A 66 -0.70 4.25 4.36
C GLY A 66 -2.10 4.55 3.87
N CYS A 67 -2.26 5.08 2.66
CA CYS A 67 -3.54 5.62 2.20
C CYS A 67 -4.43 4.57 1.53
N ILE A 68 -3.93 3.92 0.47
CA ILE A 68 -4.76 3.13 -0.44
C ILE A 68 -5.11 1.75 0.15
N SER A 69 -4.25 1.20 1.03
CA SER A 69 -4.41 -0.13 1.63
C SER A 69 -5.71 -0.32 2.42
N GLY A 70 -6.29 0.77 2.93
CA GLY A 70 -7.56 0.75 3.67
C GLY A 70 -8.80 0.64 2.77
N SER A 71 -8.65 0.75 1.45
CA SER A 71 -9.77 0.62 0.51
C SER A 71 -10.22 -0.83 0.35
N GLN A 72 -11.48 -1.03 -0.05
CA GLN A 72 -11.95 -2.32 -0.52
C GLN A 72 -11.21 -2.71 -1.81
N VAL A 73 -10.93 -4.00 -2.00
CA VAL A 73 -10.17 -4.49 -3.16
C VAL A 73 -10.81 -4.09 -4.49
N GLU A 74 -12.12 -4.13 -4.58
CA GLU A 74 -12.88 -3.76 -5.77
C GLU A 74 -12.68 -2.28 -6.12
N VAL A 75 -12.78 -1.40 -5.12
CA VAL A 75 -12.53 0.05 -5.25
C VAL A 75 -11.09 0.32 -5.68
N TYR A 76 -10.13 -0.40 -5.09
CA TYR A 76 -8.74 -0.25 -5.49
C TYR A 76 -8.54 -0.65 -6.95
N ILE A 77 -9.03 -1.81 -7.38
CA ILE A 77 -8.83 -2.27 -8.77
C ILE A 77 -9.45 -1.31 -9.78
N GLU A 78 -10.65 -0.81 -9.49
CA GLU A 78 -11.37 0.09 -10.38
C GLU A 78 -10.70 1.47 -10.49
N HIS A 79 -10.18 2.00 -9.38
CA HIS A 79 -9.72 3.39 -9.30
C HIS A 79 -8.21 3.56 -9.06
N ARG A 80 -7.43 2.48 -9.10
CA ARG A 80 -5.99 2.48 -8.80
C ARG A 80 -5.24 3.58 -9.55
N ASP A 81 -5.37 3.61 -10.87
CA ASP A 81 -4.62 4.57 -11.70
C ASP A 81 -5.03 6.01 -11.41
N ALA A 82 -6.32 6.23 -11.09
CA ALA A 82 -6.82 7.53 -10.68
C ALA A 82 -6.24 7.95 -9.30
N PHE A 83 -6.17 7.03 -8.33
CA PHE A 83 -5.56 7.30 -7.03
C PHE A 83 -4.07 7.60 -7.13
N ILE A 84 -3.32 6.84 -7.93
CA ILE A 84 -1.89 7.07 -8.13
C ILE A 84 -1.66 8.42 -8.80
N ARG A 85 -2.43 8.73 -9.85
CA ARG A 85 -2.35 10.03 -10.53
C ARG A 85 -2.71 11.18 -9.59
N ALA A 86 -3.79 11.06 -8.83
CA ALA A 86 -4.19 12.08 -7.86
C ALA A 86 -3.09 12.32 -6.81
N ALA A 87 -2.45 11.27 -6.32
CA ALA A 87 -1.34 11.40 -5.37
C ALA A 87 -0.13 12.12 -5.98
N VAL A 88 0.27 11.76 -7.20
CA VAL A 88 1.41 12.39 -7.92
C VAL A 88 1.11 13.84 -8.27
N ASP A 89 -0.06 14.12 -8.84
CA ASP A 89 -0.47 15.47 -9.23
C ASP A 89 -0.60 16.39 -8.01
N SER A 90 -1.17 15.87 -6.90
CA SER A 90 -1.26 16.61 -5.64
C SER A 90 0.12 16.87 -5.03
N TYR A 91 1.03 15.90 -5.12
CA TYR A 91 2.40 16.06 -4.63
C TYR A 91 3.13 17.18 -5.39
N GLU A 92 3.04 17.20 -6.72
CA GLU A 92 3.61 18.28 -7.56
C GLU A 92 2.96 19.63 -7.25
N ALA A 93 1.63 19.68 -7.18
CA ALA A 93 0.89 20.93 -6.91
C ALA A 93 1.20 21.54 -5.54
N ASN A 94 1.61 20.73 -4.56
CA ASN A 94 1.91 21.17 -3.19
C ASN A 94 3.42 21.27 -2.92
N GLY A 95 4.25 21.39 -3.97
CA GLY A 95 5.67 21.71 -3.85
C GLY A 95 6.63 20.52 -3.87
N GLY A 96 6.11 19.30 -4.05
CA GLY A 96 6.93 18.12 -4.36
C GLY A 96 7.47 18.15 -5.79
N PRO A 97 8.55 17.41 -6.08
CA PRO A 97 9.01 17.22 -7.46
C PRO A 97 7.98 16.46 -8.29
N LYS A 98 8.04 16.67 -9.61
CA LYS A 98 7.26 15.89 -10.57
C LYS A 98 7.72 14.44 -10.59
N LEU A 99 6.82 13.51 -10.27
CA LEU A 99 7.10 12.08 -10.27
C LEU A 99 6.58 11.41 -11.54
N ASP A 100 7.28 10.35 -11.97
CA ASP A 100 6.80 9.46 -13.03
C ASP A 100 5.66 8.56 -12.51
N VAL A 101 4.46 8.73 -13.06
CA VAL A 101 3.25 7.97 -12.71
C VAL A 101 3.36 6.49 -13.08
N ASP A 102 3.98 6.15 -14.22
CA ASP A 102 4.16 4.75 -14.63
C ASP A 102 5.16 4.05 -13.70
N ARG A 103 6.23 4.75 -13.31
CA ARG A 103 7.14 4.25 -12.28
C ARG A 103 6.42 4.04 -10.95
N MET A 104 5.60 4.99 -10.51
CA MET A 104 4.81 4.85 -9.28
C MET A 104 3.85 3.66 -9.35
N ARG A 105 3.24 3.39 -10.50
CA ARG A 105 2.41 2.19 -10.72
C ARG A 105 3.20 0.90 -10.50
N ILE A 106 4.42 0.82 -11.05
CA ILE A 106 5.29 -0.35 -10.85
C ILE A 106 5.67 -0.48 -9.37
N MET A 107 6.06 0.61 -8.72
CA MET A 107 6.36 0.62 -7.29
C MET A 107 5.18 0.11 -6.46
N CYS A 108 3.94 0.53 -6.77
CA CYS A 108 2.73 0.02 -6.10
C CYS A 108 2.57 -1.50 -6.27
N ASN A 109 2.81 -2.06 -7.46
CA ASN A 109 2.76 -3.51 -7.67
C ASN A 109 3.80 -4.24 -6.81
N LEU A 110 5.04 -3.74 -6.81
CA LEU A 110 6.12 -4.34 -6.03
C LEU A 110 5.86 -4.22 -4.52
N GLN A 111 5.28 -3.11 -4.07
CA GLN A 111 4.90 -2.92 -2.68
C GLN A 111 3.82 -3.93 -2.25
N VAL A 112 2.81 -4.17 -3.10
CA VAL A 112 1.82 -5.23 -2.87
C VAL A 112 2.49 -6.61 -2.82
N ALA A 113 3.48 -6.86 -3.68
CA ALA A 113 4.22 -8.12 -3.67
C ALA A 113 4.96 -8.35 -2.34
N LEU A 114 5.70 -7.34 -1.88
CA LEU A 114 6.42 -7.40 -0.60
C LEU A 114 5.47 -7.60 0.57
N TRP A 115 4.33 -6.90 0.56
CA TRP A 115 3.31 -7.02 1.58
C TRP A 115 2.66 -8.38 1.63
N ALA A 116 2.25 -8.94 0.49
CA ALA A 116 1.67 -10.28 0.45
C ALA A 116 2.64 -11.34 1.03
N CYS A 117 3.94 -11.20 0.75
CA CYS A 117 4.98 -12.04 1.35
C CYS A 117 5.16 -11.77 2.85
N GLY A 118 5.10 -10.51 3.27
CA GLY A 118 5.22 -10.10 4.67
C GLY A 118 4.06 -10.58 5.55
N ASP A 119 2.85 -10.49 5.01
CA ASP A 119 1.60 -10.83 5.70
C ASP A 119 1.61 -12.27 6.19
N ILE A 120 2.26 -13.22 5.50
CA ILE A 120 2.34 -14.64 5.90
C ILE A 120 2.71 -14.86 7.37
N ARG A 121 3.50 -13.95 7.95
CA ARG A 121 3.90 -13.98 9.36
C ARG A 121 2.68 -13.85 10.29
N ASN A 122 1.66 -13.12 9.88
CA ASN A 122 0.44 -12.87 10.64
C ASN A 122 -0.42 -14.13 10.83
N VAL A 123 -0.26 -15.18 10.00
CA VAL A 123 -1.02 -16.46 10.18
C VAL A 123 -0.77 -17.00 11.58
N THR A 124 0.48 -16.93 12.03
CA THR A 124 0.86 -17.45 13.35
C THR A 124 0.19 -16.68 14.48
N SER A 125 0.01 -15.36 14.33
CA SER A 125 -0.72 -14.51 15.29
C SER A 125 -2.20 -14.86 15.30
N VAL A 126 -2.82 -15.01 14.14
CA VAL A 126 -4.24 -15.39 14.00
C VAL A 126 -4.53 -16.74 14.67
N LEU A 127 -3.65 -17.72 14.50
CA LEU A 127 -3.80 -19.07 15.07
C LEU A 127 -3.57 -19.15 16.59
N LYS A 128 -3.00 -18.10 17.21
CA LYS A 128 -2.92 -18.01 18.68
C LYS A 128 -4.30 -17.80 19.29
N ASP A 129 -5.09 -16.91 18.70
CA ASP A 129 -6.38 -16.47 19.22
C ASP A 129 -7.56 -17.28 18.68
N THR A 130 -7.45 -17.81 17.45
CA THR A 130 -8.51 -18.59 16.81
C THR A 130 -7.95 -19.92 16.33
N LYS A 131 -8.33 -21.02 16.97
CA LYS A 131 -7.78 -22.36 16.68
C LYS A 131 -8.38 -22.94 15.41
N ALA A 132 -7.67 -23.89 14.80
CA ALA A 132 -8.08 -24.52 13.54
C ALA A 132 -9.50 -25.11 13.57
N ALA A 133 -9.91 -25.71 14.69
CA ALA A 133 -11.26 -26.25 14.86
C ALA A 133 -12.34 -25.16 14.86
N GLU A 134 -12.06 -23.99 15.43
CA GLU A 134 -12.98 -22.84 15.39
C GLU A 134 -13.05 -22.27 13.97
N TRP A 135 -11.90 -22.10 13.31
CA TRP A 135 -11.81 -21.64 11.92
C TRP A 135 -12.63 -22.48 10.95
N ALA A 136 -12.66 -23.80 11.12
CA ALA A 136 -13.46 -24.70 10.29
C ALA A 136 -14.97 -24.41 10.34
N THR A 137 -15.44 -23.67 11.35
CA THR A 137 -16.86 -23.30 11.53
C THR A 137 -17.15 -21.83 11.18
N ILE A 138 -16.13 -21.05 10.82
CA ILE A 138 -16.30 -19.65 10.39
C ILE A 138 -16.48 -19.67 8.87
N THR A 139 -17.68 -19.32 8.42
CA THR A 139 -18.05 -19.36 6.99
C THR A 139 -18.32 -18.00 6.38
N ASP A 140 -18.45 -16.96 7.22
CA ASP A 140 -18.71 -15.59 6.81
C ASP A 140 -17.61 -14.66 7.35
N TRP A 141 -17.26 -13.67 6.55
CA TRP A 141 -16.35 -12.59 6.91
C TRP A 141 -16.90 -11.69 8.02
N MET A 142 -18.24 -11.57 8.09
CA MET A 142 -18.94 -10.78 9.09
C MET A 142 -19.24 -11.56 10.37
N ASP A 143 -18.70 -12.78 10.51
CA ASP A 143 -18.86 -13.60 11.71
C ASP A 143 -18.44 -12.81 12.96
N GLU A 144 -19.31 -12.81 13.97
CA GLU A 144 -19.14 -12.01 15.18
C GLU A 144 -17.82 -12.33 15.91
N ARG A 145 -17.33 -13.57 15.81
CA ARG A 145 -16.06 -14.02 16.40
C ARG A 145 -14.86 -13.32 15.75
N LEU A 146 -14.93 -13.07 14.44
CA LEU A 146 -13.93 -12.26 13.73
C LEU A 146 -14.11 -10.79 14.12
N MET A 147 -15.33 -10.26 14.02
CA MET A 147 -15.57 -8.83 14.21
C MET A 147 -15.20 -8.32 15.60
N LYS A 148 -15.38 -9.14 16.65
CA LYS A 148 -15.02 -8.81 18.03
C LYS A 148 -13.54 -8.98 18.38
N ARG A 149 -12.75 -9.66 17.55
CA ARG A 149 -11.30 -9.90 17.79
C ARG A 149 -10.49 -9.01 16.86
N PHE A 150 -10.16 -7.80 17.31
CA PHE A 150 -9.47 -6.79 16.49
C PHE A 150 -8.26 -7.33 15.72
N TYR A 151 -7.30 -7.96 16.40
CA TYR A 151 -6.09 -8.48 15.77
C TYR A 151 -6.36 -9.60 14.77
N VAL A 152 -7.29 -10.50 15.10
CA VAL A 152 -7.72 -11.57 14.18
C VAL A 152 -8.33 -10.96 12.92
N ARG A 153 -9.29 -10.04 13.08
CA ARG A 153 -9.92 -9.33 11.96
C ARG A 153 -8.89 -8.61 11.11
N ALA A 154 -8.06 -7.77 11.72
CA ALA A 154 -7.07 -6.94 11.02
C ALA A 154 -6.11 -7.80 10.19
N HIS A 155 -5.49 -8.81 10.80
CA HIS A 155 -4.57 -9.69 10.12
C HIS A 155 -5.22 -10.52 9.02
N CYS A 156 -6.42 -11.06 9.27
CA CYS A 156 -7.16 -11.76 8.23
C CYS A 156 -7.53 -10.82 7.07
N THR A 157 -7.87 -9.54 7.34
CA THR A 157 -8.18 -8.55 6.30
C THR A 157 -6.96 -8.35 5.41
N GLN A 158 -5.80 -8.14 6.01
CA GLN A 158 -4.52 -7.98 5.30
C GLN A 158 -4.27 -9.19 4.38
N PHE A 159 -4.39 -10.41 4.90
CA PHE A 159 -4.27 -11.62 4.09
C PHE A 159 -5.24 -11.68 2.92
N LYS A 160 -6.52 -11.46 3.21
CA LYS A 160 -7.59 -11.52 2.22
C LYS A 160 -7.32 -10.50 1.11
N HIS A 161 -7.03 -9.25 1.48
CA HIS A 161 -6.70 -8.20 0.53
C HIS A 161 -5.47 -8.57 -0.29
N SER A 162 -4.37 -8.94 0.35
CA SER A 162 -3.12 -9.31 -0.32
C SER A 162 -3.30 -10.44 -1.33
N LEU A 163 -4.04 -11.50 -0.99
CA LEU A 163 -4.32 -12.61 -1.91
C LEU A 163 -5.22 -12.20 -3.07
N GLN A 164 -6.28 -11.41 -2.81
CA GLN A 164 -7.17 -10.94 -3.86
C GLN A 164 -6.43 -10.00 -4.82
N LEU A 165 -5.58 -9.11 -4.32
CA LEU A 165 -4.77 -8.22 -5.15
C LEU A 165 -3.72 -9.01 -5.93
N TRP A 166 -3.05 -9.96 -5.29
CA TRP A 166 -2.08 -10.84 -5.95
C TRP A 166 -2.66 -11.51 -7.18
N GLN A 167 -3.87 -12.06 -7.05
CA GLN A 167 -4.56 -12.73 -8.15
C GLN A 167 -5.09 -11.73 -9.20
N LYS A 168 -5.84 -10.72 -8.76
CA LYS A 168 -6.58 -9.84 -9.69
C LYS A 168 -5.66 -8.88 -10.46
N LEU A 169 -4.47 -8.58 -9.94
CA LEU A 169 -3.49 -7.69 -10.58
C LEU A 169 -2.30 -8.43 -11.21
N ASP A 170 -2.31 -9.77 -11.21
CA ASP A 170 -1.18 -10.60 -11.67
C ASP A 170 0.17 -10.11 -11.09
N ILE A 171 0.22 -9.94 -9.76
CA ILE A 171 1.38 -9.32 -9.09
C ILE A 171 2.68 -10.08 -9.38
N TYR A 172 2.62 -11.40 -9.51
CA TYR A 172 3.78 -12.20 -9.91
C TYR A 172 4.20 -11.94 -11.36
N GLY A 173 3.26 -11.80 -12.29
CA GLY A 173 3.54 -11.40 -13.66
C GLY A 173 4.19 -10.02 -13.72
N GLU A 174 3.67 -9.05 -12.98
CA GLU A 174 4.22 -7.70 -12.87
C GLU A 174 5.64 -7.70 -12.27
N PHE A 175 5.88 -8.49 -11.22
CA PHE A 175 7.22 -8.69 -10.67
C PHE A 175 8.20 -9.26 -11.71
N LYS A 176 7.78 -10.28 -12.48
CA LYS A 176 8.63 -10.86 -13.55
C LYS A 176 8.92 -9.86 -14.67
N LYS A 177 7.95 -9.01 -15.05
CA LYS A 177 8.16 -7.94 -16.03
C LYS A 177 9.22 -6.95 -15.54
N TRP A 178 9.08 -6.49 -14.30
CA TRP A 178 10.07 -5.62 -13.65
C TRP A 178 11.46 -6.26 -13.61
N LEU A 179 11.55 -7.53 -13.21
CA LEU A 179 12.81 -8.28 -13.15
C LEU A 179 13.49 -8.39 -14.54
N ALA A 180 12.70 -8.46 -15.60
CA ALA A 180 13.18 -8.47 -16.99
C ALA A 180 13.48 -7.05 -17.54
N GLY A 181 13.31 -6.00 -16.73
CA GLY A 181 13.48 -4.60 -17.15
C GLY A 181 12.35 -4.06 -18.03
N LEU A 182 11.24 -4.80 -18.18
CA LEU A 182 10.14 -4.43 -19.05
C LEU A 182 9.27 -3.34 -18.39
N GLY A 183 9.00 -2.27 -19.14
CA GLY A 183 8.18 -1.15 -18.68
C GLY A 183 8.89 -0.20 -17.72
N LEU A 184 10.19 -0.39 -17.48
CA LEU A 184 10.99 0.62 -16.79
C LEU A 184 11.12 1.87 -17.68
N PRO A 185 11.07 3.09 -17.11
CA PRO A 185 11.34 4.29 -17.87
C PRO A 185 12.71 4.16 -18.55
N GLU A 186 12.79 4.49 -19.84
CA GLU A 186 14.09 4.62 -20.50
C GLU A 186 14.87 5.68 -19.73
N THR A 187 16.03 5.30 -19.17
CA THR A 187 16.94 6.25 -18.55
C THR A 187 17.37 7.26 -19.60
N LYS A 188 16.72 8.43 -19.64
CA LYS A 188 17.24 9.57 -20.39
C LYS A 188 18.33 10.22 -19.56
N GLY A 189 19.56 9.76 -19.78
CA GLY A 189 20.81 10.48 -19.49
C GLY A 189 21.20 10.54 -18.02
#